data_AF-A0A327K4Z9-F1
#
_entry.id   AF-A0A327K4Z9-F1
#
_cell.length_a   1.000
_cell.length_b   1.000
_cell.length_c   1.000
_cell.angle_alpha   90.00
_cell.angle_beta   90.00
_cell.angle_gamma   90.00
#
_symmetry.space_group_name_H-M   'P 1'
#
loop_
_entity.id
_entity.type
_entity.pdbx_description
1 polymer ?
#
loop_
_entity_poly.entity_id
_entity_poly.type
_entity_poly.pdbx_seq_one_letter_code
_entity_poly.pdbx_strand_id
1 'polypeptide(L)'
;MAILLAGPASEPVTLADAKTFLRVDHDADDVLIGSMIAAARRLVETATRRALITQTWRLVRDAWPAGGRLRVLPAPLRGVVAARVFDADGMPQAIDPAVFGLDTVSLPGIVSVSHAAVPAPGLRLAGIAIDVTVGHGDDA
;
A
#
# COMPACT_ATOMS: atom_id res chain seq x y z
N MET A 1 -11.07 -4.85 3.74
CA MET A 1 -9.99 -5.70 3.16
C MET A 1 -8.89 -4.83 2.54
N ALA A 2 -7.68 -5.35 2.35
CA ALA A 2 -6.60 -4.71 1.58
C ALA A 2 -6.04 -5.72 0.55
N ILE A 3 -5.79 -5.28 -0.67
CA ILE A 3 -5.32 -6.11 -1.80
C ILE A 3 -4.06 -5.45 -2.37
N LEU A 4 -3.00 -6.22 -2.60
CA LEU A 4 -1.80 -5.72 -3.28
C LEU A 4 -2.10 -5.59 -4.78
N LEU A 5 -1.94 -4.39 -5.34
CA LEU A 5 -2.11 -4.13 -6.78
C LEU A 5 -0.77 -4.18 -7.52
N ALA A 6 0.27 -3.60 -6.91
CA ALA A 6 1.64 -3.65 -7.42
C ALA A 6 2.60 -3.79 -6.24
N GLY A 7 3.39 -4.88 -6.28
CA GLY A 7 4.50 -5.10 -5.35
C GLY A 7 5.65 -4.13 -5.60
N PRO A 8 6.71 -4.19 -4.77
CA PRO A 8 7.84 -3.30 -4.95
C PRO A 8 8.62 -3.68 -6.21
N ALA A 9 9.08 -2.66 -6.94
CA ALA A 9 9.84 -2.83 -8.18
C ALA A 9 11.30 -3.25 -7.94
N SER A 10 11.81 -3.02 -6.73
CA SER A 10 13.15 -3.36 -6.27
C SER A 10 13.11 -3.91 -4.85
N GLU A 11 14.23 -4.49 -4.41
CA GLU A 11 14.39 -4.96 -3.04
C GLU A 11 15.12 -3.88 -2.20
N PRO A 12 14.81 -3.74 -0.90
CA PRO A 12 15.38 -2.71 -0.04
C PRO A 12 16.87 -2.91 0.29
N VAL A 13 17.45 -4.04 -0.12
CA VAL A 13 18.88 -4.31 -0.04
C VAL A 13 19.28 -4.88 -1.40
N THR A 14 20.33 -4.32 -2.00
CA THR A 14 20.81 -4.80 -3.29
C THR A 14 21.52 -6.15 -3.13
N LEU A 15 21.58 -6.93 -4.22
CA LEU A 15 22.33 -8.18 -4.23
C LEU A 15 23.83 -7.95 -3.94
N ALA A 16 24.40 -6.86 -4.45
CA ALA A 16 25.79 -6.49 -4.22
C ALA A 16 26.07 -6.17 -2.74
N ASP A 17 25.18 -5.42 -2.09
CA ASP A 17 25.30 -5.14 -0.66
C ASP A 17 25.18 -6.42 0.18
N ALA A 18 24.24 -7.29 -0.17
CA ALA A 18 24.06 -8.58 0.51
C ALA A 18 25.30 -9.48 0.35
N LYS A 19 25.87 -9.58 -0.86
CA LYS A 19 27.10 -10.34 -1.12
C LYS A 19 28.28 -9.78 -0.34
N THR A 20 28.41 -8.45 -0.30
CA THR A 20 29.45 -7.77 0.50
C THR A 20 29.30 -8.11 1.98
N PHE A 21 28.08 -8.08 2.52
CA PHE A 21 27.81 -8.46 3.91
C PHE A 21 28.13 -9.93 4.20
N LEU A 22 27.79 -10.83 3.28
CA LEU A 22 28.02 -12.28 3.39
C LEU A 22 29.46 -12.69 3.03
N ARG A 23 30.28 -11.76 2.51
CA ARG A 23 31.63 -12.01 1.97
C ARG A 23 31.64 -13.03 0.82
N VAL A 24 30.65 -12.95 -0.07
CA VAL A 24 30.54 -13.77 -1.27
C VAL A 24 31.07 -12.96 -2.47
N ASP A 25 32.06 -13.50 -3.17
CA ASP A 25 32.74 -12.86 -4.30
C ASP A 25 32.44 -13.54 -5.66
N HIS A 26 31.54 -14.51 -5.68
CA HIS A 26 31.12 -15.25 -6.87
C HIS A 26 29.62 -15.13 -7.12
N ASP A 27 29.16 -15.56 -8.30
CA ASP A 27 27.76 -15.39 -8.73
C ASP A 27 26.90 -16.65 -8.59
N ALA A 28 27.50 -17.78 -8.19
CA ALA A 28 26.79 -19.07 -8.08
C ALA A 28 25.59 -19.05 -7.11
N ASP A 29 25.63 -18.18 -6.08
CA ASP A 29 24.60 -18.07 -5.05
C ASP A 29 23.64 -16.89 -5.27
N ASP A 30 23.77 -16.15 -6.37
CA ASP A 30 23.00 -14.91 -6.60
C ASP A 30 21.48 -15.13 -6.54
N VAL A 31 21.01 -16.23 -7.13
CA VAL A 31 19.59 -16.61 -7.09
C VAL A 31 19.13 -16.93 -5.67
N LEU A 32 19.97 -17.64 -4.90
CA LEU A 32 19.66 -17.99 -3.52
C LEU A 32 19.60 -16.74 -2.64
N ILE A 33 20.62 -15.88 -2.72
CA ILE A 33 20.70 -14.62 -1.97
C ILE A 33 19.52 -13.72 -2.33
N GLY A 34 19.20 -13.56 -3.62
CA GLY A 34 18.03 -12.82 -4.07
C GLY A 34 16.72 -13.34 -3.45
N SER A 35 16.54 -14.67 -3.39
CA SER A 35 15.36 -15.26 -2.76
C SER A 35 15.29 -14.99 -1.25
N MET A 36 16.44 -14.99 -0.56
CA MET A 36 16.55 -14.68 0.86
C MET A 36 16.25 -13.20 1.14
N ILE A 37 16.73 -12.27 0.31
CA ILE A 37 16.41 -10.84 0.43
C ILE A 37 14.88 -10.65 0.34
N ALA A 38 14.23 -11.22 -0.67
CA ALA A 38 12.79 -11.10 -0.85
C ALA A 38 12.00 -11.73 0.32
N ALA A 39 12.48 -12.87 0.85
CA ALA A 39 11.89 -13.50 2.03
C ALA A 39 12.07 -12.63 3.29
N ALA A 40 13.26 -12.05 3.49
CA ALA A 40 13.57 -11.16 4.60
C ALA A 40 12.71 -9.88 4.55
N ARG A 41 12.55 -9.25 3.38
CA ARG A 41 11.63 -8.13 3.18
C ARG A 41 10.23 -8.52 3.65
N ARG A 42 9.64 -9.61 3.12
CA ARG A 42 8.28 -10.03 3.49
C ARG A 42 8.14 -10.27 5.00
N LEU A 43 9.15 -10.87 5.63
CA LEU A 43 9.17 -11.09 7.07
C LEU A 43 9.15 -9.76 7.84
N VAL A 44 10.04 -8.82 7.49
CA VAL A 44 10.13 -7.50 8.13
C VAL A 44 8.86 -6.68 7.90
N GLU A 45 8.35 -6.63 6.67
CA GLU A 45 7.12 -5.91 6.31
C GLU A 45 5.91 -6.46 7.07
N THR A 46 5.81 -7.79 7.21
CA THR A 46 4.74 -8.44 7.98
C THR A 46 4.83 -8.11 9.46
N ALA A 47 6.03 -8.23 10.05
CA ALA A 47 6.27 -8.00 11.47
C ALA A 47 6.05 -6.52 11.87
N THR A 48 6.48 -5.59 11.00
CA THR A 48 6.44 -4.15 11.29
C THR A 48 5.21 -3.45 10.73
N ARG A 49 4.42 -4.12 9.89
CA ARG A 49 3.28 -3.54 9.14
C ARG A 49 3.69 -2.35 8.27
N ARG A 50 4.93 -2.38 7.76
CA ARG A 50 5.50 -1.36 6.88
C ARG A 50 5.71 -1.90 5.48
N ALA A 51 5.71 -1.01 4.49
CA ALA A 51 6.23 -1.25 3.16
C ALA A 51 7.61 -0.58 3.11
N LEU A 52 8.66 -1.34 2.80
CA LEU A 52 10.02 -0.80 2.76
C LEU A 52 10.24 -0.06 1.44
N ILE A 53 9.92 -0.71 0.33
CA ILE A 53 9.89 -0.12 -1.01
C ILE A 53 8.45 0.20 -1.39
N THR A 54 8.28 1.17 -2.28
CA THR A 54 6.98 1.68 -2.71
C THR A 54 6.13 0.61 -3.37
N GLN A 55 4.88 0.54 -2.93
CA GLN A 55 3.88 -0.44 -3.34
C GLN A 55 2.54 0.26 -3.52
N THR A 56 1.67 -0.34 -4.35
CA THR A 56 0.30 0.12 -4.54
C THR A 56 -0.69 -0.90 -3.99
N TRP A 57 -1.60 -0.43 -3.15
CA TRP A 57 -2.59 -1.27 -2.46
C TRP A 57 -4.00 -0.74 -2.66
N ARG A 58 -4.97 -1.64 -2.81
CA ARG A 58 -6.40 -1.32 -2.81
C ARG A 58 -7.00 -1.61 -1.45
N LEU A 59 -7.55 -0.59 -0.82
CA LEU A 59 -8.35 -0.67 0.39
C LEU A 59 -9.82 -0.79 0.01
N VAL A 60 -10.44 -1.92 0.36
CA VAL A 60 -11.86 -2.18 0.11
C VAL A 60 -12.67 -2.01 1.39
N ARG A 61 -13.73 -1.21 1.37
CA ARG A 61 -14.61 -0.95 2.52
C ARG A 61 -16.07 -1.07 2.11
N ASP A 62 -16.88 -1.45 3.10
CA ASP A 62 -18.34 -1.61 2.93
C ASP A 62 -19.05 -0.26 3.06
N ALA A 63 -18.54 0.62 3.94
CA ALA A 63 -19.06 1.96 4.18
C ALA A 63 -17.92 2.94 4.50
N TRP A 64 -18.18 4.23 4.32
CA TRP A 64 -17.29 5.28 4.79
C TRP A 64 -17.20 5.25 6.32
N PRO A 65 -16.00 5.45 6.90
CA PRO A 65 -15.85 5.45 8.35
C PRO A 65 -16.62 6.64 8.95
N ALA A 66 -17.39 6.43 10.02
CA ALA A 66 -18.22 7.49 10.63
C ALA A 66 -17.43 8.76 11.00
N GLY A 67 -16.18 8.60 11.46
CA GLY A 67 -15.28 9.72 11.77
C GLY A 67 -14.55 10.31 10.56
N GLY A 68 -14.85 9.86 9.33
CA GLY A 68 -14.21 10.33 8.10
C GLY A 68 -12.71 10.04 8.03
N ARG A 69 -12.20 9.08 8.81
CA ARG A 69 -10.76 8.77 8.90
C ARG A 69 -10.49 7.29 8.71
N LEU A 70 -9.62 6.98 7.76
CA LEU A 70 -9.20 5.63 7.43
C LEU A 70 -7.69 5.49 7.68
N ARG A 71 -7.31 4.62 8.60
CA ARG A 71 -5.90 4.24 8.79
C ARG A 71 -5.45 3.36 7.63
N VAL A 72 -4.31 3.70 7.04
CA VAL A 72 -3.72 2.96 5.92
C VAL A 72 -2.61 2.06 6.41
N LEU A 73 -2.72 0.78 6.07
CA LEU A 73 -1.65 -0.20 6.23
C LEU A 73 -1.46 -0.94 4.90
N PRO A 74 -0.21 -1.30 4.55
CA PRO A 74 1.01 -1.03 5.30
C PRO A 74 1.43 0.46 5.28
N ALA A 75 2.28 0.87 6.22
CA ALA A 75 2.79 2.26 6.35
C ALA A 75 4.22 2.40 5.75
N PRO A 76 4.72 3.60 5.46
CA PRO A 76 4.04 4.90 5.51
C PRO A 76 3.13 5.13 4.29
N LEU A 77 2.09 5.93 4.47
CA LEU A 77 1.23 6.39 3.37
C LEU A 77 1.98 7.45 2.55
N ARG A 78 1.98 7.31 1.22
CA ARG A 78 2.52 8.32 0.29
C ARG A 78 1.39 9.09 -0.41
N GLY A 79 0.31 8.42 -0.81
CA GLY A 79 -0.77 9.08 -1.53
C GLY A 79 -1.99 8.22 -1.83
N VAL A 80 -3.03 8.85 -2.36
CA VAL A 80 -4.19 8.19 -2.98
C VAL A 80 -4.05 8.32 -4.50
N VAL A 81 -4.09 7.18 -5.20
CA VAL A 81 -3.95 7.10 -6.66
C VAL A 81 -5.32 7.14 -7.34
N ALA A 82 -6.30 6.44 -6.78
CA ALA A 82 -7.65 6.39 -7.32
C ALA A 82 -8.64 6.04 -6.22
N ALA A 83 -9.87 6.52 -6.33
CA ALA A 83 -10.96 6.13 -5.45
C ALA A 83 -12.24 5.91 -6.25
N ARG A 84 -13.03 4.93 -5.82
CA ARG A 84 -14.28 4.54 -6.46
C ARG A 84 -15.29 4.16 -5.40
N VAL A 85 -16.54 4.55 -5.61
CA VAL A 85 -17.70 3.97 -4.95
C VAL A 85 -18.43 3.08 -5.96
N PHE A 86 -19.13 2.05 -5.50
CA PHE A 86 -19.99 1.23 -6.33
C PHE A 86 -21.46 1.50 -6.00
N ASP A 87 -22.28 1.70 -7.02
CA ASP A 87 -23.72 1.89 -6.88
C ASP A 87 -24.46 0.57 -6.60
N ALA A 88 -25.79 0.61 -6.57
CA ALA A 88 -26.60 -0.57 -6.26
C ALA A 88 -26.49 -1.68 -7.33
N ASP A 89 -26.14 -1.32 -8.56
CA ASP A 89 -25.93 -2.24 -9.68
C ASP A 89 -24.48 -2.73 -9.77
N GLY A 90 -23.61 -2.25 -8.87
CA GLY A 90 -22.20 -2.59 -8.82
C GLY A 90 -21.35 -1.84 -9.86
N MET A 91 -21.88 -0.76 -10.44
CA MET A 91 -21.11 0.06 -11.37
C MET A 91 -20.18 1.01 -10.60
N PRO A 92 -18.90 1.12 -11.00
CA PRO A 92 -17.95 2.01 -10.35
C PRO A 92 -18.20 3.46 -10.74
N GLN A 93 -18.43 4.31 -9.75
CA GLN A 93 -18.38 5.76 -9.85
C GLN A 93 -17.04 6.26 -9.31
N ALA A 94 -16.25 6.94 -10.15
CA ALA A 94 -14.97 7.51 -9.76
C ALA A 94 -15.15 8.68 -8.77
N ILE A 95 -14.24 8.77 -7.81
CA ILE A 95 -14.11 9.88 -6.87
C ILE A 95 -12.76 10.54 -7.12
N ASP A 96 -12.76 11.86 -7.26
CA ASP A 96 -11.53 12.63 -7.41
C ASP A 96 -10.62 12.44 -6.17
N PRO A 97 -9.38 11.94 -6.33
CA PRO A 97 -8.42 11.81 -5.24
C PRO A 97 -8.18 13.11 -4.45
N ALA A 98 -8.37 14.28 -5.07
CA ALA A 98 -8.20 15.58 -4.41
C ALA A 98 -9.21 15.86 -3.29
N VAL A 99 -10.32 15.10 -3.23
CA VAL A 99 -11.31 15.19 -2.14
C VAL A 99 -10.76 14.64 -0.82
N PHE A 100 -9.73 13.79 -0.86
CA PHE A 100 -9.17 13.16 0.33
C PHE A 100 -8.10 14.05 0.97
N GLY A 101 -8.21 14.24 2.28
CA GLY A 101 -7.11 14.77 3.09
C GLY A 101 -6.13 13.64 3.42
N LEU A 102 -4.84 13.95 3.42
CA LEU A 102 -3.79 12.97 3.71
C LEU A 102 -2.98 13.42 4.92
N ASP A 103 -2.86 12.55 5.91
CA ASP A 103 -1.86 12.63 6.96
C ASP A 103 -0.82 11.54 6.69
N THR A 104 0.26 11.94 6.03
CA THR A 104 1.41 11.09 5.68
C THR A 104 2.47 11.05 6.79
N VAL A 105 2.33 11.88 7.82
CA VAL A 105 3.29 12.00 8.93
C VAL A 105 2.96 10.99 10.03
N SER A 106 1.67 10.75 10.29
CA SER A 106 1.21 9.73 11.22
C SER A 106 1.66 8.32 10.80
N LEU A 107 1.94 7.46 11.78
CA LEU A 107 2.30 6.06 11.57
C LEU A 107 1.36 5.17 12.39
N PRO A 108 0.34 4.53 11.77
CA PRO A 108 0.02 4.54 10.33
C PRO A 108 -0.57 5.85 9.82
N GLY A 109 -0.38 6.11 8.52
CA GLY A 109 -0.95 7.29 7.85
C GLY A 109 -2.47 7.24 7.79
N ILE A 110 -3.09 8.40 7.60
CA ILE A 110 -4.55 8.54 7.59
C ILE A 110 -4.99 9.14 6.25
N VAL A 111 -5.97 8.49 5.62
CA VAL A 111 -6.78 9.10 4.56
C VAL A 111 -8.06 9.62 5.22
N SER A 112 -8.29 10.92 5.16
CA SER A 112 -9.51 11.55 5.64
C SER A 112 -10.46 11.89 4.49
N VAL A 113 -11.75 11.84 4.77
CA VAL A 113 -12.82 12.10 3.81
C VAL A 113 -13.99 12.76 4.51
N SER A 114 -14.54 13.80 3.88
CA SER A 114 -15.82 14.38 4.31
C SER A 114 -16.97 13.63 3.65
N HIS A 115 -17.95 13.17 4.42
CA HIS A 115 -19.13 12.47 3.89
C HIS A 115 -19.93 13.34 2.92
N ALA A 116 -19.89 14.67 3.05
CA ALA A 116 -20.57 15.57 2.13
C ALA A 116 -19.89 15.64 0.75
N ALA A 117 -18.63 15.25 0.65
CA ALA A 117 -17.83 15.32 -0.57
C ALA A 117 -17.78 14.00 -1.34
N VAL A 118 -18.36 12.93 -0.80
CA VAL A 118 -18.36 11.60 -1.43
C VAL A 118 -19.75 10.97 -1.43
N PRO A 119 -20.14 10.27 -2.50
CA PRO A 119 -21.38 9.49 -2.53
C PRO A 119 -21.35 8.33 -1.52
N ALA A 120 -22.52 8.00 -0.98
CA ALA A 120 -22.69 6.77 -0.19
C ALA A 120 -22.64 5.54 -1.09
N PRO A 121 -22.05 4.41 -0.64
CA PRO A 121 -22.04 3.18 -1.42
C PRO A 121 -23.44 2.59 -1.58
N GLY A 122 -23.75 2.13 -2.80
CA GLY A 122 -24.98 1.40 -3.10
C GLY A 122 -24.90 -0.09 -2.77
N LEU A 123 -23.69 -0.65 -2.73
CA LEU A 123 -23.44 -2.02 -2.27
C LEU A 123 -23.24 -2.09 -0.75
N ARG A 124 -23.82 -3.11 -0.11
CA ARG A 124 -23.62 -3.39 1.33
C ARG A 124 -22.24 -3.95 1.66
N LEU A 125 -21.57 -4.59 0.70
CA LEU A 125 -20.26 -5.20 0.86
C LEU A 125 -19.36 -4.72 -0.27
N ALA A 126 -18.12 -4.39 0.06
CA ALA A 126 -17.10 -3.91 -0.88
C ALA A 126 -17.53 -2.70 -1.73
N GLY A 127 -18.44 -1.86 -1.21
CA GLY A 127 -18.98 -0.71 -1.93
C GLY A 127 -18.00 0.44 -2.17
N ILE A 128 -16.80 0.39 -1.60
CA ILE A 128 -15.76 1.42 -1.75
C ILE A 128 -14.43 0.75 -2.04
N ALA A 129 -13.69 1.28 -3.01
CA ALA A 129 -12.31 0.92 -3.30
C ALA A 129 -11.42 2.18 -3.37
N ILE A 130 -10.35 2.19 -2.59
CA ILE A 130 -9.35 3.28 -2.58
C ILE A 130 -7.98 2.66 -2.86
N ASP A 131 -7.38 3.08 -3.97
CA ASP A 131 -6.04 2.68 -4.38
C ASP A 131 -5.06 3.69 -3.79
N VAL A 132 -4.10 3.23 -2.98
CA VAL A 132 -3.12 4.05 -2.27
C VAL A 132 -1.71 3.59 -2.58
N THR A 133 -0.77 4.53 -2.54
CA THR A 133 0.67 4.24 -2.56
C THR A 133 1.24 4.34 -1.15
N VAL A 134 2.09 3.38 -0.82
CA VAL A 134 2.72 3.25 0.50
C VAL A 134 4.18 2.85 0.31
N GLY A 135 5.08 3.22 1.22
CA GLY A 135 6.49 2.86 1.17
C GLY A 135 7.44 4.00 1.51
N HIS A 136 8.70 3.68 1.83
CA HIS A 136 9.71 4.67 2.20
C HIS A 136 10.41 5.32 0.99
N GLY A 137 10.50 4.62 -0.13
CA GLY A 137 11.16 5.09 -1.35
C GLY A 137 10.90 4.14 -2.52
N ASP A 138 11.35 4.51 -3.71
CA ASP A 138 11.14 3.69 -4.91
C ASP A 138 12.25 2.64 -5.09
N ASP A 139 13.42 2.88 -4.48
CA ASP A 139 14.62 2.05 -4.54
C ASP A 139 15.32 1.95 -3.17
N ALA A 140 16.35 1.08 -3.10
CA ALA A 140 17.17 0.78 -1.93
C ALA A 140 17.98 1.99 -1.42
#